data_AF-A0A6M1YTP3-F1
#
_entry.id   AF-A0A6M1YTP3-F1
#
_cell.length_a   1.000
_cell.length_b   1.000
_cell.length_c   1.000
_cell.angle_alpha   90.00
_cell.angle_beta   90.00
_cell.angle_gamma   90.00
#
_symmetry.space_group_name_H-M   'P 1'
#
loop_
_entity.id
_entity.type
_entity.pdbx_description
1 polymer ?
#
loop_
_entity_poly.entity_id
_entity_poly.type
_entity_poly.pdbx_seq_one_letter_code
_entity_poly.pdbx_strand_id
1 'polypeptide(L)'
;AYQYWIGSKVVKGYFRKTVQDELLEHSQDEFKHAEMLTDRIIQLDGTPIINPKDWYKLTNCGFMPPTNPNSIELLKQNLKGERCAIGIYNNLLKKVKHKDENTFHMISHILKDEIEHECDLEAILDDIEVSKKKS
;
A
#
# COMPACT_ATOMS: atom_id res chain seq x y z
N ALA A 1 1.13 0.09 -5.16
CA ALA A 1 0.80 -0.49 -6.50
C ALA A 1 1.86 -1.44 -7.09
N TYR A 2 2.98 -0.96 -7.68
CA TYR A 2 3.94 -1.85 -8.39
C TYR A 2 4.55 -2.94 -7.50
N GLN A 3 4.95 -2.60 -6.26
CA GLN A 3 5.53 -3.55 -5.31
C GLN A 3 4.57 -4.73 -5.02
N TYR A 4 3.30 -4.43 -4.80
CA TYR A 4 2.22 -5.40 -4.65
C TYR A 4 2.08 -6.30 -5.88
N TRP A 5 1.98 -5.69 -7.07
CA TRP A 5 1.87 -6.42 -8.32
C TRP A 5 3.03 -7.40 -8.52
N ILE A 6 4.28 -6.95 -8.42
CA ILE A 6 5.43 -7.82 -8.63
C ILE A 6 5.54 -8.88 -7.52
N GLY A 7 5.20 -8.51 -6.28
CA GLY A 7 5.11 -9.43 -5.14
C GLY A 7 4.14 -10.59 -5.41
N SER A 8 2.95 -10.29 -5.94
CA SER A 8 1.95 -11.31 -6.34
C SER A 8 2.48 -12.31 -7.37
N LYS A 9 3.44 -11.92 -8.22
CA LYS A 9 4.00 -12.80 -9.25
C LYS A 9 5.09 -13.71 -8.72
N VAL A 10 5.82 -13.28 -7.70
CA VAL A 10 6.99 -14.00 -7.19
C VAL A 10 6.71 -14.81 -5.92
N VAL A 11 5.60 -14.56 -5.23
CA VAL A 11 5.26 -15.21 -3.95
C VAL A 11 5.22 -16.74 -4.01
N LYS A 12 5.74 -17.37 -2.95
CA LYS A 12 5.81 -18.81 -2.68
C LYS A 12 5.65 -19.08 -1.19
N GLY A 13 5.14 -20.25 -0.82
CA GLY A 13 5.09 -20.70 0.58
C GLY A 13 3.67 -20.86 1.13
N TYR A 14 3.53 -20.66 2.44
CA TYR A 14 2.27 -20.82 3.15
C TYR A 14 1.19 -19.91 2.57
N PHE A 15 0.00 -20.50 2.34
CA PHE A 15 -1.17 -19.82 1.81
C PHE A 15 -0.88 -18.97 0.56
N ARG A 16 0.05 -19.45 -0.29
CA ARG A 16 0.51 -18.73 -1.48
C ARG A 16 -0.64 -18.16 -2.30
N LYS A 17 -1.71 -18.93 -2.55
CA LYS A 17 -2.82 -18.47 -3.39
C LYS A 17 -3.57 -17.30 -2.75
N THR A 18 -3.91 -17.41 -1.47
CA THR A 18 -4.53 -16.31 -0.69
C THR A 18 -3.64 -15.07 -0.71
N VAL A 19 -2.36 -15.20 -0.37
CA VAL A 19 -1.42 -14.06 -0.38
C VAL A 19 -1.29 -13.47 -1.78
N GLN A 20 -1.21 -14.32 -2.81
CA GLN A 20 -1.12 -13.84 -4.19
C GLN A 20 -2.34 -13.02 -4.61
N ASP A 21 -3.53 -13.44 -4.22
CA ASP A 21 -4.78 -12.78 -4.57
C ASP A 21 -4.91 -11.44 -3.81
N GLU A 22 -4.58 -11.43 -2.52
CA GLU A 22 -4.54 -10.21 -1.69
C GLU A 22 -3.58 -9.16 -2.26
N LEU A 23 -2.34 -9.56 -2.55
CA LEU A 23 -1.35 -8.65 -3.14
C LEU A 23 -1.77 -8.14 -4.52
N LEU A 24 -2.61 -8.88 -5.26
CA LEU A 24 -3.13 -8.40 -6.54
C LEU A 24 -4.26 -7.39 -6.35
N GLU A 25 -5.12 -7.59 -5.36
CA GLU A 25 -6.19 -6.68 -4.96
C GLU A 25 -5.62 -5.35 -4.47
N HIS A 26 -4.74 -5.37 -3.47
CA HIS A 26 -4.04 -4.16 -3.00
C HIS A 26 -3.34 -3.44 -4.16
N SER A 27 -2.72 -4.17 -5.09
CA SER A 27 -2.09 -3.53 -6.26
C SER A 27 -3.07 -2.71 -7.11
N GLN A 28 -4.32 -3.15 -7.24
CA GLN A 28 -5.34 -2.47 -8.02
C GLN A 28 -5.86 -1.25 -7.26
N ASP A 29 -6.14 -1.39 -5.98
CA ASP A 29 -6.61 -0.28 -5.14
C ASP A 29 -5.58 0.84 -5.05
N GLU A 30 -4.32 0.47 -4.88
CA GLU A 30 -3.21 1.40 -4.88
C GLU A 30 -2.99 2.12 -6.21
N PHE A 31 -3.38 1.49 -7.32
CA PHE A 31 -3.39 2.18 -8.61
C PHE A 31 -4.55 3.20 -8.65
N LYS A 32 -5.74 2.85 -8.13
CA LYS A 32 -6.85 3.81 -7.98
C LYS A 32 -6.45 4.98 -7.07
N HIS A 33 -5.75 4.72 -5.96
CA HIS A 33 -5.22 5.78 -5.08
C HIS A 33 -4.28 6.71 -5.85
N ALA A 34 -3.40 6.15 -6.69
CA ALA A 34 -2.52 6.94 -7.53
C ALA A 34 -3.31 7.81 -8.52
N GLU A 35 -4.34 7.27 -9.19
CA GLU A 35 -5.22 8.04 -10.09
C GLU A 35 -5.88 9.21 -9.36
N MET A 36 -6.50 8.96 -8.19
CA MET A 36 -7.13 9.98 -7.35
C MET A 36 -6.15 11.11 -7.00
N LEU A 37 -4.94 10.75 -6.56
CA LEU A 37 -3.91 11.72 -6.18
C LEU A 37 -3.41 12.52 -7.38
N THR A 38 -3.17 11.87 -8.53
CA THR A 38 -2.70 12.57 -9.73
C THR A 38 -3.75 13.51 -10.29
N ASP A 39 -5.02 13.10 -10.31
CA ASP A 39 -6.13 13.96 -10.74
C ASP A 39 -6.26 15.17 -9.82
N ARG A 40 -6.11 14.97 -8.50
CA ARG A 40 -6.17 16.09 -7.55
C ARG A 40 -4.99 17.06 -7.72
N ILE A 41 -3.80 16.55 -8.01
CA ILE A 41 -2.63 17.41 -8.31
C ILE A 41 -2.90 18.27 -9.55
N ILE A 42 -3.46 17.69 -10.61
CA ILE A 42 -3.78 18.41 -11.85
C ILE A 42 -4.88 19.46 -11.62
N GLN A 43 -5.92 19.14 -10.84
CA GLN A 43 -6.98 20.09 -10.47
C GLN A 43 -6.46 21.30 -9.69
N LEU A 44 -5.31 21.19 -9.04
CA LEU A 44 -4.64 22.26 -8.31
C LEU A 44 -3.54 22.94 -9.15
N ASP A 45 -3.61 22.79 -10.48
CA ASP A 45 -2.65 23.30 -11.47
C ASP A 45 -1.20 22.80 -11.25
N GLY A 46 -1.05 21.67 -10.55
CA GLY A 46 0.23 21.01 -10.31
C GLY A 46 0.60 20.00 -11.40
N THR A 47 1.87 19.57 -11.39
CA THR A 47 2.38 18.53 -12.30
C THR A 47 2.72 17.27 -11.50
N PRO A 48 2.07 16.12 -11.77
CA PRO A 48 2.46 14.84 -11.19
C PRO A 48 3.90 14.45 -11.51
N ILE A 49 4.44 13.45 -10.79
CA ILE A 49 5.78 12.94 -11.08
C ILE A 49 5.76 12.17 -12.40
N ILE A 50 6.39 12.72 -13.43
CA ILE A 50 6.40 12.16 -14.80
C ILE A 50 7.55 11.18 -15.07
N ASN A 51 8.59 11.16 -14.23
CA ASN A 51 9.75 10.30 -14.42
C ASN A 51 9.89 9.29 -13.27
N PRO A 52 9.78 7.97 -13.52
CA PRO A 52 9.90 6.95 -12.48
C PRO A 52 11.21 6.99 -11.69
N LYS A 53 12.30 7.55 -12.26
CA LYS A 53 13.57 7.71 -11.53
C LYS A 53 13.45 8.62 -10.31
N ASP A 54 12.51 9.56 -10.31
CA ASP A 54 12.33 10.51 -9.21
C ASP A 54 11.53 9.92 -8.04
N TRP A 55 10.88 8.76 -8.22
CA TRP A 55 10.22 8.06 -7.11
C TRP A 55 11.19 7.76 -5.97
N TYR A 56 12.43 7.37 -6.28
CA TYR A 56 13.45 7.09 -5.27
C TYR A 56 13.87 8.33 -4.46
N LYS A 57 13.65 9.54 -4.99
CA LYS A 57 13.97 10.79 -4.32
C LYS A 57 12.79 11.34 -3.52
N LEU A 58 11.57 11.11 -4.02
CA LEU A 58 10.34 11.73 -3.53
C LEU A 58 9.49 10.79 -2.68
N THR A 59 9.77 9.48 -2.70
CA THR A 59 9.04 8.50 -1.88
C THR A 59 9.23 8.76 -0.39
N ASN A 60 8.14 8.64 0.36
CA ASN A 60 8.18 8.70 1.82
C ASN A 60 8.45 7.33 2.46
N CYS A 61 7.99 6.25 1.81
CA CYS A 61 8.03 4.90 2.36
C CYS A 61 9.09 4.01 1.72
N GLY A 62 9.75 4.49 0.67
CA GLY A 62 10.73 3.72 -0.08
C GLY A 62 10.08 2.72 -1.03
N PHE A 63 10.93 2.01 -1.77
CA PHE A 63 10.55 0.81 -2.51
C PHE A 63 11.36 -0.35 -1.95
N MET A 64 10.68 -1.43 -1.58
CA MET A 64 11.30 -2.66 -1.11
C MET A 64 11.14 -3.72 -2.21
N PRO A 65 12.19 -4.04 -2.98
CA PRO A 65 12.08 -5.08 -4.00
C PRO A 65 11.78 -6.44 -3.34
N PRO A 66 10.79 -7.21 -3.83
CA PRO A 66 10.42 -8.51 -3.25
C PRO A 66 11.43 -9.61 -3.64
N THR A 67 12.67 -9.49 -3.15
CA THR A 67 13.76 -10.43 -3.48
C THR A 67 13.62 -11.78 -2.80
N ASN A 68 12.94 -11.84 -1.66
CA ASN A 68 12.59 -13.07 -0.98
C ASN A 68 11.15 -13.47 -1.33
N PRO A 69 10.93 -14.58 -2.06
CA PRO A 69 9.59 -14.98 -2.48
C PRO A 69 8.76 -15.57 -1.34
N ASN A 70 9.31 -15.78 -0.13
CA ASN A 70 8.56 -16.36 0.98
C ASN A 70 7.34 -15.49 1.35
N SER A 71 6.15 -16.10 1.39
CA SER A 71 4.89 -15.41 1.65
C SER A 71 4.88 -14.62 2.95
N ILE A 72 5.48 -15.14 4.02
CA ILE A 72 5.54 -14.47 5.32
C ILE A 72 6.43 -13.24 5.24
N GLU A 73 7.56 -13.32 4.53
CA GLU A 73 8.47 -12.19 4.39
C GLU A 73 7.87 -11.09 3.50
N LEU A 74 7.12 -11.47 2.47
CA LEU A 74 6.35 -10.51 1.65
C LEU A 74 5.22 -9.84 2.46
N LEU A 75 4.45 -10.61 3.24
CA LEU A 75 3.41 -10.07 4.12
C LEU A 75 4.01 -9.06 5.11
N LYS A 76 5.10 -9.40 5.81
CA LYS A 76 5.78 -8.47 6.73
C LYS A 76 6.31 -7.22 6.03
N GLN A 77 6.89 -7.38 4.84
CA GLN A 77 7.38 -6.28 4.04
C GLN A 77 6.24 -5.30 3.70
N ASN A 78 5.11 -5.83 3.25
CA ASN A 78 3.97 -5.02 2.83
C ASN A 78 3.23 -4.40 4.03
N LEU A 79 3.12 -5.13 5.16
CA LEU A 79 2.62 -4.59 6.42
C LEU A 79 3.43 -3.38 6.91
N LYS A 80 4.76 -3.40 6.71
CA LYS A 80 5.60 -2.22 6.98
C LYS A 80 5.28 -1.06 6.03
N GLY A 81 4.94 -1.36 4.78
CA GLY A 81 4.46 -0.41 3.78
C GLY A 81 3.20 0.30 4.23
N GLU A 82 2.15 -0.45 4.59
CA GLU A 82 0.85 0.11 4.98
C GLU A 82 0.98 0.99 6.21
N ARG A 83 1.71 0.54 7.24
CA ARG A 83 1.97 1.35 8.44
C ARG A 83 2.69 2.66 8.13
N CYS A 84 3.57 2.67 7.14
CA CYS A 84 4.19 3.91 6.67
C CYS A 84 3.18 4.80 5.93
N ALA A 85 2.41 4.23 4.99
CA ALA A 85 1.39 4.94 4.23
C ALA A 85 0.34 5.59 5.13
N ILE A 86 -0.19 4.84 6.10
CA ILE A 86 -1.10 5.32 7.17
C ILE A 86 -0.51 6.52 7.88
N GLY A 87 0.77 6.47 8.27
CA GLY A 87 1.47 7.58 8.90
C GLY A 87 1.53 8.84 8.03
N ILE A 88 1.77 8.67 6.73
CA ILE A 88 1.82 9.76 5.75
C ILE A 88 0.44 10.38 5.53
N TYR A 89 -0.60 9.58 5.30
CA TYR A 89 -1.95 10.10 5.07
C TYR A 89 -2.52 10.77 6.32
N ASN A 90 -2.27 10.25 7.52
CA ASN A 90 -2.62 10.94 8.76
C ASN A 90 -1.95 12.32 8.89
N ASN A 91 -0.69 12.45 8.48
CA ASN A 91 -0.01 13.74 8.45
C ASN A 91 -0.60 14.68 7.40
N LEU A 92 -0.94 14.17 6.22
CA LEU A 92 -1.59 14.95 5.17
C LEU A 92 -2.96 15.47 5.61
N LEU A 93 -3.78 14.65 6.26
CA LEU A 93 -5.08 15.09 6.82
C LEU A 93 -4.91 16.29 7.74
N LYS A 94 -3.90 16.28 8.64
CA LYS A 94 -3.60 17.43 9.52
C LYS A 94 -3.22 18.69 8.72
N LYS A 95 -2.51 18.55 7.61
CA LYS A 95 -2.05 19.68 6.78
C LYS A 95 -3.18 20.34 5.99
N VAL A 96 -4.11 19.53 5.48
CA VAL A 96 -5.20 19.98 4.59
C VAL A 96 -6.50 20.30 5.34
N LYS A 97 -6.63 19.88 6.60
CA LYS A 97 -7.78 20.18 7.46
C LYS A 97 -8.09 21.68 7.46
N HIS A 98 -9.35 22.03 7.18
CA HIS A 98 -9.85 23.41 7.07
C HIS A 98 -9.20 24.29 5.99
N LYS A 99 -8.40 23.72 5.09
CA LYS A 99 -7.79 24.43 3.95
C LYS A 99 -8.33 23.94 2.61
N ASP A 100 -8.60 22.65 2.53
CA ASP A 100 -9.10 22.01 1.32
C ASP A 100 -9.94 20.78 1.70
N GLU A 101 -11.26 20.97 1.76
CA GLU A 101 -12.20 19.93 2.18
C GLU A 101 -12.26 18.77 1.18
N ASN A 102 -12.16 19.06 -0.12
CA ASN A 102 -12.17 18.02 -1.15
C ASN A 102 -10.94 17.12 -1.04
N THR A 103 -9.75 17.70 -0.89
CA THR A 103 -8.53 16.92 -0.63
C THR A 103 -8.61 16.17 0.70
N PHE A 104 -9.18 16.78 1.73
CA PHE A 104 -9.36 16.13 3.03
C PHE A 104 -10.22 14.86 2.92
N HIS A 105 -11.37 14.93 2.25
CA HIS A 105 -12.25 13.78 2.05
C HIS A 105 -11.60 12.68 1.21
N MET A 106 -10.91 13.05 0.12
CA MET A 106 -10.18 12.11 -0.72
C MET A 106 -9.11 11.36 0.09
N ILE A 107 -8.28 12.08 0.85
CA ILE A 107 -7.24 11.47 1.68
C ILE A 107 -7.83 10.62 2.81
N SER A 108 -9.00 11.00 3.35
CA SER A 108 -9.68 10.22 4.38
C SER A 108 -10.18 8.88 3.84
N HIS A 109 -10.63 8.85 2.58
CA HIS A 109 -11.00 7.60 1.91
C HIS A 109 -9.78 6.71 1.71
N ILE A 110 -8.70 7.25 1.14
CA ILE A 110 -7.46 6.47 0.95
C ILE A 110 -6.98 5.92 2.28
N LEU A 111 -6.90 6.74 3.33
CA LEU A 111 -6.48 6.30 4.66
C LEU A 111 -7.33 5.15 5.21
N LYS A 112 -8.64 5.14 4.93
CA LYS A 112 -9.51 4.05 5.36
C LYS A 112 -9.10 2.75 4.68
N ASP A 113 -8.86 2.79 3.38
CA ASP A 113 -8.47 1.63 2.58
C ASP A 113 -7.09 1.10 3.03
N GLU A 114 -6.13 1.99 3.34
CA GLU A 114 -4.81 1.57 3.88
C GLU A 114 -4.91 0.88 5.26
N ILE A 115 -5.88 1.27 6.10
CA ILE A 115 -6.13 0.62 7.40
C ILE A 115 -6.76 -0.77 7.20
N GLU A 116 -7.65 -0.91 6.22
CA GLU A 116 -8.23 -2.19 5.82
C GLU A 116 -7.13 -3.12 5.31
N HIS A 117 -6.27 -2.63 4.41
CA HIS A 117 -5.10 -3.34 3.91
C HIS A 117 -4.14 -3.80 5.03
N GLU A 118 -3.88 -2.95 6.04
CA GLU A 118 -3.10 -3.37 7.22
C GLU A 118 -3.75 -4.56 7.93
N CYS A 119 -5.07 -4.49 8.17
CA CYS A 119 -5.83 -5.54 8.85
C CYS A 119 -5.84 -6.85 8.05
N ASP A 120 -6.00 -6.79 6.74
CA ASP A 120 -6.01 -7.97 5.86
C ASP A 120 -4.67 -8.71 5.91
N LEU A 121 -3.56 -7.98 5.84
CA LEU A 121 -2.22 -8.56 5.92
C LEU A 121 -1.92 -9.17 7.30
N GLU A 122 -2.37 -8.52 8.39
CA GLU A 122 -2.27 -9.05 9.75
C GLU A 122 -3.08 -10.34 9.93
N ALA A 123 -4.31 -10.37 9.44
CA ALA A 123 -5.18 -11.55 9.51
C ALA A 123 -4.54 -12.76 8.81
N ILE A 124 -3.97 -12.58 7.62
CA ILE A 124 -3.30 -13.66 6.91
C ILE A 124 -2.05 -14.15 7.67
N LEU A 125 -1.29 -13.24 8.30
CA LEU A 125 -0.15 -13.61 9.14
C LEU A 125 -0.58 -14.46 10.34
N ASP A 126 -1.64 -14.05 11.04
CA ASP A 126 -2.18 -14.77 12.19
C ASP A 126 -2.68 -16.17 11.80
N ASP A 127 -3.37 -16.30 10.67
CA ASP A 127 -3.84 -17.59 10.16
C ASP A 127 -2.68 -18.55 9.82
N ILE A 128 -1.58 -18.01 9.28
CA ILE A 128 -0.36 -18.79 9.05
C ILE A 128 0.25 -19.25 10.38
N GLU A 129 0.30 -18.39 11.40
CA GLU A 129 0.82 -18.76 12.72
C GLU A 129 0.00 -19.86 13.40
N VAL A 130 -1.33 -19.73 13.37
CA VAL A 130 -2.26 -20.76 13.90
C VAL A 130 -2.06 -22.08 13.17
N SER A 131 -1.91 -22.04 11.85
CA SER A 131 -1.72 -23.25 11.03
C SER A 131 -0.38 -23.95 11.31
N LYS A 132 0.69 -23.18 11.53
CA LYS A 132 2.00 -23.73 11.90
C LYS A 132 2.03 -24.38 13.28
N LYS A 133 1.28 -23.86 14.26
CA LYS A 133 1.19 -24.46 15.61
C LYS A 133 0.45 -25.80 15.61
N LYS A 134 -0.33 -26.09 14.57
CA LYS A 134 -1.07 -27.36 14.39
C LYS A 134 -0.31 -28.41 13.57
N SER A 135 0.81 -28.03 12.94
CA SER A 135 1.65 -28.90 12.10
C SER A 135 2.87 -29.40 12.85
#